data_AF-A0A5M8RWC4-F1
#
_entry.id   AF-A0A5M8RWC4-F1
#
_cell.length_a   1.000
_cell.length_b   1.000
_cell.length_c   1.000
_cell.angle_alpha   90.00
_cell.angle_beta   90.00
_cell.angle_gamma   90.00
#
_symmetry.space_group_name_H-M   'P 1'
#
loop_
_entity.id
_entity.type
_entity.pdbx_description
1 polymer ?
#
loop_
_entity_poly.entity_id
_entity_poly.type
_entity_poly.pdbx_seq_one_letter_code
_entity_poly.pdbx_strand_id
1 'polypeptide(L)'
;MRQLRHLNFLLVIIWIAAPAFMINEPKAAAAEWTEPIKGEITDQFGTRGGRHRGLDIAAPEGESVMAAADGTVSKSYRSDSYGEVIFIKHDNGYETVYAHLSKRLKKENDRVKKGEEIGVIGNTGISTGTHLHFEMHDGSWTKNKRNAINPLTVFSEQAFQQNTVHVHKGDAEASWAVTVQKGDTLWKISKENGVSVNKIMEINGLADSQLYVGQTLRLHDRQAKRSTYIVQKGDTLYQIAEKMGVTVQRIQEWNGLKGEQIYPQQPLKIRETPERST
;
A
#
# COMPACT_ATOMS: atom_id res chain seq x y z
N MET A 1 24.68 76.12 28.85
CA MET A 1 24.64 75.40 27.56
C MET A 1 25.89 74.53 27.45
N ARG A 2 25.70 73.24 27.07
CA ARG A 2 26.72 72.21 26.75
C ARG A 2 27.52 71.64 27.94
N GLN A 3 27.76 70.34 28.08
CA GLN A 3 27.19 69.11 27.51
C GLN A 3 27.59 67.99 28.48
N LEU A 4 26.66 67.10 28.85
CA LEU A 4 26.98 65.85 29.52
C LEU A 4 27.81 64.98 28.56
N ARG A 5 28.97 64.52 29.01
CA ARG A 5 29.78 63.53 28.29
C ARG A 5 29.19 62.15 28.56
N HIS A 6 28.61 61.57 27.51
CA HIS A 6 28.11 60.21 27.49
C HIS A 6 29.25 59.21 27.69
N LEU A 7 29.13 58.34 28.69
CA LEU A 7 29.98 57.17 28.87
C LEU A 7 29.24 55.96 28.27
N ASN A 8 29.61 55.57 27.05
CA ASN A 8 29.11 54.36 26.41
C ASN A 8 29.78 53.14 27.05
N PHE A 9 29.05 52.36 27.85
CA PHE A 9 29.42 50.98 28.14
C PHE A 9 28.93 50.11 26.98
N LEU A 10 29.89 49.63 26.18
CA LEU A 10 29.70 48.71 25.08
C LEU A 10 29.27 47.34 25.65
N LEU A 11 28.00 46.97 25.48
CA LEU A 11 27.52 45.62 25.78
C LEU A 11 27.96 44.72 24.62
N VAL A 12 29.03 43.93 24.82
CA VAL A 12 29.46 42.91 23.86
C VAL A 12 28.45 41.76 23.92
N ILE A 13 27.47 41.76 23.01
CA ILE A 13 26.60 40.61 22.77
C ILE A 13 27.41 39.63 21.93
N ILE A 14 27.96 38.60 22.58
CA ILE A 14 28.52 37.44 21.88
C ILE A 14 27.35 36.66 21.28
N TRP A 15 27.11 36.85 19.98
CA TRP A 15 26.25 35.96 19.21
C TRP A 15 26.99 34.64 19.03
N ILE A 16 26.72 33.66 19.89
CA ILE A 16 27.05 32.27 19.59
C ILE A 16 26.09 31.85 18.48
N ALA A 17 26.54 31.93 17.24
CA ALA A 17 25.85 31.28 16.13
C ALA A 17 25.92 29.77 16.38
N ALA A 18 24.85 29.21 16.93
CA ALA A 18 24.65 27.77 16.87
C ALA A 18 24.66 27.37 15.39
N PRO A 19 25.40 26.32 14.98
CA PRO A 19 25.29 25.84 13.61
C PRO A 19 23.82 25.50 13.39
N ALA A 20 23.19 26.16 12.43
CA ALA A 20 21.90 25.73 11.94
C ALA A 20 22.09 24.29 11.46
N PHE A 21 21.64 23.35 12.27
CA PHE A 21 21.55 21.96 11.87
C PHE A 21 20.47 21.96 10.80
N MET A 22 20.91 22.07 9.54
CA MET A 22 20.07 21.86 8.38
C MET A 22 19.66 20.40 8.48
N ILE A 23 18.50 20.14 9.09
CA ILE A 23 17.80 18.89 8.86
C ILE A 23 17.53 18.87 7.36
N ASN A 24 18.30 18.06 6.63
CA ASN A 24 17.85 17.62 5.33
C ASN A 24 16.55 16.86 5.59
N GLU A 25 15.43 17.57 5.50
CA GLU A 25 14.14 16.99 5.17
C GLU A 25 14.42 15.97 4.04
N PRO A 26 14.06 14.67 4.18
CA PRO A 26 14.16 13.72 3.08
C PRO A 26 13.12 14.08 2.01
N LYS A 27 13.36 15.19 1.32
CA LYS A 27 12.65 15.64 0.13
C LYS A 27 13.14 14.81 -1.05
N ALA A 28 12.78 13.52 -1.11
CA ALA A 28 12.98 12.70 -2.32
C ALA A 28 12.25 11.33 -2.33
N ALA A 29 11.75 10.79 -1.23
CA ALA A 29 11.29 9.38 -1.23
C ALA A 29 10.04 9.09 -2.09
N ALA A 30 9.22 10.10 -2.38
CA ALA A 30 8.00 9.94 -3.20
C ALA A 30 8.22 10.13 -4.71
N ALA A 31 9.46 10.40 -5.16
CA ALA A 31 9.77 10.70 -6.57
C ALA A 31 10.46 9.55 -7.33
N GLU A 32 10.65 8.37 -6.71
CA GLU A 32 11.53 7.32 -7.27
C GLU A 32 10.88 6.40 -8.31
N TRP A 33 9.56 6.27 -8.30
CA TRP A 33 8.87 5.23 -9.04
C TRP A 33 7.80 5.78 -9.99
N THR A 34 7.62 5.14 -11.15
CA THR A 34 6.53 5.38 -12.11
C THR A 34 5.84 4.08 -12.48
N GLU A 35 4.56 4.14 -12.83
CA GLU A 35 3.84 2.97 -13.33
C GLU A 35 4.60 2.36 -14.54
N PRO A 36 4.76 1.04 -14.59
CA PRO A 36 5.36 0.36 -15.72
C PRO A 36 4.38 0.26 -16.90
N ILE A 37 3.07 0.35 -16.66
CA ILE A 37 2.04 0.41 -17.69
C ILE A 37 0.75 0.97 -17.08
N LYS A 38 0.01 1.75 -17.88
CA LYS A 38 -1.35 2.19 -17.50
C LYS A 38 -2.32 1.06 -17.82
N GLY A 39 -2.92 0.46 -16.79
CA GLY A 39 -3.83 -0.67 -16.96
C GLY A 39 -4.60 -1.01 -15.70
N GLU A 40 -5.43 -2.04 -15.79
CA GLU A 40 -6.23 -2.54 -14.69
C GLU A 40 -5.48 -3.66 -13.95
N ILE A 41 -5.37 -3.56 -12.63
CA ILE A 41 -4.83 -4.64 -11.81
C ILE A 41 -5.85 -5.79 -11.77
N THR A 42 -5.50 -6.94 -12.33
CA THR A 42 -6.36 -8.13 -12.40
C THR A 42 -5.99 -9.23 -11.40
N ASP A 43 -4.74 -9.26 -10.93
CA ASP A 43 -4.30 -10.17 -9.86
C ASP A 43 -3.17 -9.53 -9.02
N GLN A 44 -3.17 -9.79 -7.72
CA GLN A 44 -2.30 -9.09 -6.75
C GLN A 44 -1.25 -10.01 -6.14
N PHE A 45 -0.22 -9.41 -5.54
CA PHE A 45 0.82 -10.15 -4.84
C PHE A 45 0.22 -10.99 -3.69
N GLY A 46 0.67 -12.24 -3.56
CA GLY A 46 0.25 -13.15 -2.49
C GLY A 46 -1.04 -13.93 -2.77
N THR A 47 -1.71 -13.70 -3.89
CA THR A 47 -2.84 -14.54 -4.33
C THR A 47 -2.37 -15.93 -4.78
N ARG A 48 -3.31 -16.78 -5.22
CA ARG A 48 -3.05 -18.17 -5.64
C ARG A 48 -2.40 -19.00 -4.52
N GLY A 49 -2.85 -18.80 -3.29
CA GLY A 49 -2.28 -19.43 -2.09
C GLY A 49 -0.86 -18.96 -1.77
N GLY A 50 -0.56 -17.68 -1.95
CA GLY A 50 0.78 -17.12 -1.72
C GLY A 50 1.79 -17.38 -2.83
N ARG A 51 1.36 -17.96 -3.96
CA ARG A 51 2.25 -18.34 -5.06
C ARG A 51 2.47 -17.21 -6.05
N HIS A 52 1.54 -16.27 -6.14
CA HIS A 52 1.67 -15.09 -7.00
C HIS A 52 2.66 -14.09 -6.38
N ARG A 53 3.74 -13.76 -7.07
CA ARG A 53 4.86 -12.95 -6.54
C ARG A 53 4.99 -11.59 -7.23
N GLY A 54 3.93 -11.15 -7.88
CA GLY A 54 3.88 -9.90 -8.61
C GLY A 54 2.47 -9.35 -8.66
N LEU A 55 2.28 -8.40 -9.56
CA LEU A 55 1.04 -7.75 -9.90
C LEU A 55 0.74 -8.06 -11.36
N ASP A 56 -0.46 -8.56 -11.66
CA ASP A 56 -0.92 -8.73 -13.03
C ASP A 56 -1.72 -7.49 -13.43
N ILE A 57 -1.27 -6.79 -14.46
CA ILE A 57 -1.84 -5.53 -14.95
C ILE A 57 -2.32 -5.76 -16.38
N ALA A 58 -3.64 -5.85 -16.59
CA ALA A 58 -4.24 -5.95 -17.91
C ALA A 58 -4.24 -4.59 -18.60
N ALA A 59 -3.79 -4.58 -19.85
CA ALA A 59 -3.88 -3.44 -20.75
C ALA A 59 -4.05 -3.98 -22.18
N PRO A 60 -4.52 -3.15 -23.14
CA PRO A 60 -4.61 -3.55 -24.54
C PRO A 60 -3.29 -4.12 -25.07
N GLU A 61 -3.38 -5.14 -25.93
CA GLU A 61 -2.19 -5.71 -26.57
C GLU A 61 -1.49 -4.66 -27.43
N GLY A 62 -0.16 -4.63 -27.38
CA GLY A 62 0.65 -3.65 -28.11
C GLY A 62 0.98 -2.38 -27.34
N GLU A 63 0.43 -2.16 -26.14
CA GLU A 63 0.80 -1.05 -25.28
C GLU A 63 2.27 -1.13 -24.80
N SER A 64 2.89 0.03 -24.67
CA SER A 64 4.28 0.18 -24.24
C SER A 64 4.43 -0.08 -22.74
N VAL A 65 5.45 -0.86 -22.39
CA VAL A 65 5.87 -1.11 -21.00
C VAL A 65 7.11 -0.27 -20.70
N MET A 66 7.08 0.44 -19.58
CA MET A 66 8.05 1.43 -19.15
C MET A 66 8.90 0.92 -17.97
N ALA A 67 10.15 1.38 -17.88
CA ALA A 67 10.97 1.16 -16.70
C ALA A 67 10.41 1.94 -15.50
N ALA A 68 10.17 1.23 -14.39
CA ALA A 68 9.57 1.81 -13.20
C ALA A 68 10.45 2.84 -12.48
N ALA A 69 11.77 2.72 -12.60
CA ALA A 69 12.76 3.68 -12.09
C ALA A 69 14.05 3.62 -12.91
N ASP A 70 14.98 4.54 -12.65
CA ASP A 70 16.32 4.51 -13.22
C ASP A 70 17.04 3.21 -12.82
N GLY A 71 17.82 2.64 -13.74
CA GLY A 71 18.54 1.41 -13.46
C GLY A 71 19.30 0.84 -14.64
N THR A 72 19.82 -0.37 -14.44
CA THR A 72 20.51 -1.15 -15.46
C THR A 72 19.79 -2.48 -15.66
N VAL A 73 19.54 -2.84 -16.91
CA VAL A 73 18.94 -4.13 -17.26
C VAL A 73 19.89 -5.24 -16.85
N SER A 74 19.47 -6.05 -15.88
CA SER A 74 20.27 -7.14 -15.34
C SER A 74 20.11 -8.44 -16.12
N LYS A 75 18.95 -8.65 -16.77
CA LYS A 75 18.66 -9.79 -17.64
C LYS A 75 17.61 -9.39 -18.68
N SER A 76 17.75 -9.91 -19.90
CA SER A 76 16.74 -9.77 -20.96
C SER A 76 16.78 -11.00 -21.87
N TYR A 77 15.79 -11.88 -21.75
CA TYR A 77 15.79 -13.16 -22.45
C TYR A 77 14.38 -13.78 -22.54
N ARG A 78 14.23 -14.85 -23.30
CA ARG A 78 12.99 -15.63 -23.40
C ARG A 78 13.00 -16.76 -22.37
N SER A 79 12.02 -16.74 -21.48
CA SER A 79 11.81 -17.73 -20.42
C SER A 79 10.59 -18.60 -20.74
N ASP A 80 10.64 -19.88 -20.42
CA ASP A 80 9.49 -20.78 -20.59
C ASP A 80 8.29 -20.36 -19.71
N SER A 81 8.56 -19.87 -18.49
CA SER A 81 7.51 -19.43 -17.56
C SER A 81 7.12 -17.96 -17.77
N TYR A 82 8.10 -17.06 -17.78
CA TYR A 82 7.83 -15.61 -17.88
C TYR A 82 7.60 -15.13 -19.31
N GLY A 83 7.86 -15.97 -20.32
CA GLY A 83 7.81 -15.53 -21.71
C GLY A 83 8.95 -14.57 -22.05
N GLU A 84 8.67 -13.57 -22.87
CA GLU A 84 9.60 -12.48 -23.10
C GLU A 84 9.67 -11.61 -21.83
N VAL A 85 10.86 -11.55 -21.20
CA VAL A 85 11.02 -10.92 -19.88
C VAL A 85 12.25 -10.02 -19.79
N ILE A 86 12.11 -8.90 -19.08
CA ILE A 86 13.20 -7.98 -18.73
C ILE A 86 13.29 -7.88 -17.20
N PHE A 87 14.52 -7.79 -16.69
CA PHE A 87 14.83 -7.53 -15.29
C PHE A 87 15.65 -6.25 -15.21
N ILE A 88 15.34 -5.36 -14.27
CA ILE A 88 16.06 -4.11 -14.07
C ILE A 88 16.50 -4.01 -12.62
N LYS A 89 17.82 -3.91 -12.41
CA LYS A 89 18.39 -3.51 -11.11
C LYS A 89 18.43 -1.99 -11.05
N HIS A 90 17.72 -1.45 -10.07
CA HIS A 90 17.58 -0.02 -9.87
C HIS A 90 18.68 0.54 -8.97
N ASP A 91 18.99 1.81 -9.18
CA ASP A 91 20.05 2.48 -8.42
C ASP A 91 19.72 2.62 -6.93
N ASN A 92 18.43 2.55 -6.57
CA ASN A 92 17.94 2.55 -5.19
C ASN A 92 17.97 1.16 -4.52
N GLY A 93 18.56 0.14 -5.16
CA GLY A 93 18.82 -1.17 -4.57
C GLY A 93 17.74 -2.23 -4.82
N TYR A 94 16.64 -1.89 -5.47
CA TYR A 94 15.57 -2.82 -5.83
C TYR A 94 15.81 -3.49 -7.18
N GLU A 95 15.16 -4.62 -7.43
CA GLU A 95 15.11 -5.25 -8.76
C GLU A 95 13.66 -5.51 -9.18
N THR A 96 13.29 -5.08 -10.40
CA THR A 96 11.96 -5.28 -10.96
C THR A 96 11.97 -6.28 -12.11
N VAL A 97 10.84 -6.95 -12.33
CA VAL A 97 10.65 -7.95 -13.41
C VAL A 97 9.42 -7.57 -14.23
N TYR A 98 9.57 -7.59 -15.56
CA TYR A 98 8.53 -7.25 -16.53
C TYR A 98 8.34 -8.45 -17.45
N ALA A 99 7.30 -9.24 -17.23
CA ALA A 99 7.08 -10.52 -17.88
C ALA A 99 5.85 -10.53 -18.80
N HIS A 100 5.71 -11.63 -19.54
CA HIS A 100 4.67 -11.88 -20.54
C HIS A 100 4.67 -10.88 -21.71
N LEU A 101 5.79 -10.19 -21.94
CA LEU A 101 5.92 -9.22 -23.03
C LEU A 101 5.70 -9.90 -24.40
N SER A 102 5.27 -9.14 -25.40
CA SER A 102 5.34 -9.58 -26.80
C SER A 102 6.71 -9.29 -27.41
N LYS A 103 7.37 -8.24 -26.92
CA LYS A 103 8.69 -7.79 -27.40
C LYS A 103 9.50 -7.14 -26.31
N ARG A 104 10.79 -7.45 -26.25
CA ARG A 104 11.82 -6.75 -25.45
C ARG A 104 12.53 -5.71 -26.32
N LEU A 105 12.69 -4.48 -25.82
CA LEU A 105 13.40 -3.40 -26.51
C LEU A 105 14.78 -3.11 -25.90
N LYS A 106 15.09 -3.67 -24.74
CA LYS A 106 16.38 -3.52 -24.05
C LYS A 106 17.07 -4.86 -23.88
N LYS A 107 18.40 -4.82 -23.85
CA LYS A 107 19.30 -5.96 -23.66
C LYS A 107 20.00 -5.86 -22.32
N GLU A 108 20.58 -6.98 -21.89
CA GLU A 108 21.40 -7.01 -20.68
C GLU A 108 22.52 -5.97 -20.74
N ASN A 109 22.74 -5.29 -19.61
CA ASN A 109 23.64 -4.15 -19.40
C ASN A 109 23.19 -2.80 -19.98
N ASP A 110 22.05 -2.71 -20.67
CA ASP A 110 21.51 -1.42 -21.09
C ASP A 110 21.14 -0.58 -19.85
N ARG A 111 21.50 0.71 -19.88
CA ARG A 111 21.02 1.70 -18.91
C ARG A 111 19.64 2.17 -19.33
N VAL A 112 18.73 2.32 -18.38
CA VAL A 112 17.37 2.82 -18.60
C VAL A 112 17.04 3.91 -17.60
N LYS A 113 16.23 4.86 -18.04
CA LYS A 113 15.65 5.91 -17.19
C LYS A 113 14.22 5.55 -16.80
N LYS A 114 13.76 6.07 -15.67
CA LYS A 114 12.37 6.03 -15.25
C LYS A 114 11.46 6.53 -16.37
N GLY A 115 10.44 5.75 -16.70
CA GLY A 115 9.48 6.05 -17.77
C GLY A 115 10.00 5.78 -19.18
N GLU A 116 11.22 5.28 -19.33
CA GLU A 116 11.74 4.86 -20.63
C GLU A 116 11.06 3.57 -21.09
N GLU A 117 10.69 3.53 -22.36
CA GLU A 117 10.09 2.33 -22.95
C GLU A 117 11.12 1.18 -23.02
N ILE A 118 10.74 0.03 -22.47
CA ILE A 118 11.60 -1.15 -22.37
C ILE A 118 11.04 -2.37 -23.11
N GLY A 119 9.74 -2.37 -23.41
CA GLY A 119 9.08 -3.52 -24.00
C GLY A 119 7.66 -3.20 -24.43
N VAL A 120 7.01 -4.21 -24.98
CA VAL A 120 5.60 -4.16 -25.39
C VAL A 120 4.86 -5.28 -24.68
N ILE A 121 3.70 -4.97 -24.08
CA ILE A 121 2.86 -5.97 -23.41
C ILE A 121 2.46 -7.09 -24.38
N GLY A 122 2.22 -8.29 -23.85
CA GLY A 122 1.79 -9.43 -24.64
C GLY A 122 1.16 -10.53 -23.79
N ASN A 123 1.28 -11.75 -24.30
CA ASN A 123 0.71 -12.96 -23.69
C ASN A 123 1.67 -14.17 -23.89
N THR A 124 2.97 -13.98 -23.68
CA THR A 124 3.97 -15.03 -23.90
C THR A 124 4.31 -15.80 -22.62
N GLY A 125 4.82 -17.02 -22.73
CA GLY A 125 5.12 -17.87 -21.57
C GLY A 125 3.88 -18.51 -20.96
N ILE A 126 3.83 -18.68 -19.64
CA ILE A 126 2.67 -19.21 -18.92
C ILE A 126 1.74 -18.05 -18.57
N SER A 127 0.86 -17.71 -19.50
CA SER A 127 -0.14 -16.65 -19.36
C SER A 127 -1.45 -17.05 -20.03
N THR A 128 -2.58 -16.64 -19.46
CA THR A 128 -3.94 -16.99 -19.94
C THR A 128 -4.63 -15.87 -20.71
N GLY A 129 -4.01 -14.69 -20.82
CA GLY A 129 -4.53 -13.51 -21.52
C GLY A 129 -3.55 -12.35 -21.45
N THR A 130 -3.73 -11.33 -22.29
CA THR A 130 -2.81 -10.19 -22.36
C THR A 130 -2.76 -9.41 -21.04
N HIS A 131 -1.60 -9.44 -20.38
CA HIS A 131 -1.32 -8.68 -19.16
C HIS A 131 0.20 -8.51 -18.98
N LEU A 132 0.60 -7.51 -18.21
CA LEU A 132 1.95 -7.39 -17.67
C LEU A 132 1.98 -8.10 -16.31
N HIS A 133 2.84 -9.11 -16.16
CA HIS A 133 3.21 -9.62 -14.83
C HIS A 133 4.41 -8.84 -14.33
N PHE A 134 4.19 -8.00 -13.32
CA PHE A 134 5.17 -7.08 -12.74
C PHE A 134 5.58 -7.54 -11.34
N GLU A 135 6.85 -7.87 -11.14
CA GLU A 135 7.39 -8.19 -9.80
C GLU A 135 8.32 -7.09 -9.30
N MET A 136 8.41 -6.97 -7.98
CA MET A 136 9.39 -6.13 -7.31
C MET A 136 10.09 -6.92 -6.19
N HIS A 137 11.40 -6.73 -6.10
CA HIS A 137 12.27 -7.41 -5.14
C HIS A 137 13.09 -6.38 -4.37
N ASP A 138 13.13 -6.52 -3.04
CA ASP A 138 14.03 -5.76 -2.16
C ASP A 138 15.43 -6.40 -2.23
N GLY A 139 16.34 -5.76 -2.98
CA GLY A 139 17.56 -6.40 -3.44
C GLY A 139 17.35 -7.24 -4.70
N SER A 140 18.27 -8.18 -4.94
CA SER A 140 18.25 -8.95 -6.19
C SER A 140 17.13 -10.00 -6.25
N TRP A 141 16.59 -10.21 -7.44
CA TRP A 141 15.74 -11.33 -7.79
C TRP A 141 16.48 -12.66 -7.54
N THR A 142 15.77 -13.63 -6.97
CA THR A 142 16.26 -15.00 -6.78
C THR A 142 15.27 -16.01 -7.34
N LYS A 143 15.76 -17.20 -7.73
CA LYS A 143 14.90 -18.28 -8.28
C LYS A 143 13.78 -18.69 -7.31
N ASN A 144 14.03 -18.64 -6.00
CA ASN A 144 13.03 -18.92 -4.96
C ASN A 144 12.22 -17.68 -4.55
N LYS A 145 12.44 -16.52 -5.20
CA LYS A 145 11.71 -15.27 -5.00
C LYS A 145 11.68 -14.81 -3.53
N ARG A 146 12.77 -15.04 -2.80
CA ARG A 146 12.86 -14.78 -1.35
C ARG A 146 12.81 -13.29 -1.00
N ASN A 147 13.17 -12.45 -1.96
CA ASN A 147 13.21 -10.99 -1.84
C ASN A 147 11.96 -10.33 -2.42
N ALA A 148 10.99 -11.11 -2.91
CA ALA A 148 9.80 -10.56 -3.56
C ALA A 148 8.91 -9.85 -2.53
N ILE A 149 8.55 -8.61 -2.85
CA ILE A 149 7.67 -7.76 -2.04
C ILE A 149 6.43 -7.38 -2.85
N ASN A 150 5.36 -6.97 -2.17
CA ASN A 150 4.18 -6.47 -2.85
C ASN A 150 4.50 -5.13 -3.54
N PRO A 151 4.39 -5.00 -4.88
CA PRO A 151 4.68 -3.74 -5.57
C PRO A 151 3.93 -2.54 -5.00
N LEU A 152 2.68 -2.74 -4.54
CA LEU A 152 1.84 -1.68 -3.98
C LEU A 152 2.33 -1.12 -2.64
N THR A 153 3.38 -1.69 -2.03
CA THR A 153 4.01 -1.09 -0.83
C THR A 153 5.04 -0.02 -1.17
N VAL A 154 5.52 0.02 -2.42
CA VAL A 154 6.59 0.92 -2.88
C VAL A 154 6.02 2.01 -3.78
N PHE A 155 5.08 1.65 -4.65
CA PHE A 155 4.24 2.63 -5.32
C PHE A 155 3.16 3.12 -4.36
N SER A 156 2.91 4.43 -4.30
CA SER A 156 1.59 4.86 -3.84
C SER A 156 0.57 4.40 -4.88
N GLU A 157 -0.61 3.89 -4.50
CA GLU A 157 -1.66 3.51 -5.47
C GLU A 157 -2.04 4.66 -6.43
N GLN A 158 -1.71 5.91 -6.06
CA GLN A 158 -1.86 7.11 -6.88
C GLN A 158 -0.90 7.14 -8.08
N ALA A 159 0.27 6.50 -7.97
CA ALA A 159 1.21 6.33 -9.08
C ALA A 159 0.51 5.65 -10.24
N PHE A 160 -0.25 4.57 -9.93
CA PHE A 160 -1.32 3.76 -10.59
C PHE A 160 -2.50 4.40 -11.35
N GLN A 161 -2.71 5.71 -11.19
CA GLN A 161 -4.01 6.32 -11.51
C GLN A 161 -3.96 7.48 -12.51
N GLN A 162 -2.90 7.64 -13.29
CA GLN A 162 -2.84 8.75 -14.25
C GLN A 162 -3.57 8.39 -15.56
N ASN A 163 -4.89 8.19 -15.49
CA ASN A 163 -5.83 8.33 -16.62
C ASN A 163 -7.30 8.43 -16.14
N THR A 164 -7.62 9.36 -15.24
CA THR A 164 -8.98 9.94 -15.16
C THR A 164 -8.89 11.44 -14.91
N VAL A 165 -9.31 12.22 -15.89
CA VAL A 165 -9.59 13.65 -15.71
C VAL A 165 -10.87 13.74 -14.88
N HIS A 166 -10.86 14.45 -13.74
CA HIS A 166 -11.71 15.61 -13.47
C HIS A 166 -11.61 16.13 -12.01
N VAL A 167 -11.20 17.40 -11.93
CA VAL A 167 -11.78 18.52 -11.14
C VAL A 167 -11.72 18.45 -9.61
N HIS A 168 -11.00 19.42 -9.04
CA HIS A 168 -11.14 19.84 -7.64
C HIS A 168 -12.58 20.23 -7.30
N LYS A 169 -13.16 19.61 -6.26
CA LYS A 169 -14.10 20.32 -5.36
C LYS A 169 -14.29 19.61 -4.02
N GLY A 170 -13.94 20.33 -2.96
CA GLY A 170 -14.69 20.41 -1.70
C GLY A 170 -14.68 19.21 -0.76
N ASP A 171 -14.29 19.47 0.48
CA ASP A 171 -14.56 18.63 1.64
C ASP A 171 -16.05 18.21 1.67
N ALA A 172 -16.32 16.90 1.62
CA ALA A 172 -17.67 16.35 1.73
C ALA A 172 -17.67 15.21 2.76
N GLU A 173 -18.63 15.25 3.69
CA GLU A 173 -18.80 14.29 4.79
C GLU A 173 -18.74 12.84 4.30
N ALA A 174 -17.91 12.03 4.97
CA ALA A 174 -17.73 10.62 4.64
C ALA A 174 -19.04 9.85 4.88
N SER A 175 -19.65 9.36 3.81
CA SER A 175 -20.84 8.51 3.90
C SER A 175 -20.54 7.21 4.66
N TRP A 176 -21.46 6.75 5.51
CA TRP A 176 -21.25 5.56 6.35
C TRP A 176 -21.41 4.23 5.57
N ALA A 177 -22.08 4.28 4.41
CA ALA A 177 -22.30 3.15 3.51
C ALA A 177 -22.61 3.61 2.08
N VAL A 178 -22.41 2.73 1.11
CA VAL A 178 -22.73 2.91 -0.32
C VAL A 178 -23.55 1.73 -0.83
N THR A 179 -24.41 1.96 -1.82
CA THR A 179 -25.11 0.89 -2.53
C THR A 179 -24.45 0.65 -3.88
N VAL A 180 -24.04 -0.60 -4.13
CA VAL A 180 -23.37 -1.05 -5.36
C VAL A 180 -24.29 -0.84 -6.56
N GLN A 181 -23.81 -0.11 -7.55
CA GLN A 181 -24.44 0.10 -8.83
C GLN A 181 -23.81 -0.79 -9.91
N LYS A 182 -24.46 -0.85 -11.07
CA LYS A 182 -23.94 -1.59 -12.23
C LYS A 182 -22.60 -0.99 -12.66
N GLY A 183 -21.54 -1.80 -12.60
CA GLY A 183 -20.17 -1.38 -12.94
C GLY A 183 -19.34 -0.92 -11.74
N ASP A 184 -19.88 -0.99 -10.51
CA ASP A 184 -19.10 -0.74 -9.31
C ASP A 184 -18.19 -1.91 -8.96
N THR A 185 -17.00 -1.57 -8.48
CA THR A 185 -16.04 -2.51 -7.89
C THR A 185 -15.74 -2.07 -6.46
N LEU A 186 -15.28 -3.00 -5.62
CA LEU A 186 -14.83 -2.65 -4.26
C LEU A 186 -13.75 -1.58 -4.28
N TRP A 187 -12.94 -1.58 -5.32
CA TRP A 187 -11.88 -0.61 -5.53
C TRP A 187 -12.42 0.78 -5.88
N LYS A 188 -13.38 0.90 -6.80
CA LYS A 188 -14.05 2.17 -7.12
C LYS A 188 -14.69 2.77 -5.87
N ILE A 189 -15.42 1.93 -5.13
CA ILE A 189 -16.09 2.29 -3.89
C ILE A 189 -15.09 2.69 -2.80
N SER A 190 -14.02 1.92 -2.62
CA SER A 190 -12.88 2.21 -1.73
C SER A 190 -12.27 3.58 -2.03
N LYS A 191 -12.05 3.85 -3.32
CA LYS A 191 -11.41 5.08 -3.81
C LYS A 191 -12.28 6.31 -3.61
N GLU A 192 -13.55 6.24 -3.97
CA GLU A 192 -14.50 7.36 -3.84
C GLU A 192 -14.79 7.73 -2.39
N ASN A 193 -14.61 6.79 -1.46
CA ASN A 193 -14.96 6.98 -0.06
C ASN A 193 -13.77 7.01 0.90
N GLY A 194 -12.54 6.89 0.40
CA GLY A 194 -11.33 7.00 1.21
C GLY A 194 -11.12 5.86 2.22
N VAL A 195 -11.66 4.66 1.94
CA VAL A 195 -11.59 3.48 2.83
C VAL A 195 -11.00 2.33 2.04
N SER A 196 -9.95 1.67 2.54
CA SER A 196 -9.29 0.59 1.78
C SER A 196 -10.22 -0.60 1.47
N VAL A 197 -10.01 -1.25 0.32
CA VAL A 197 -10.74 -2.46 -0.09
C VAL A 197 -10.73 -3.51 1.01
N ASN A 198 -9.56 -3.81 1.58
CA ASN A 198 -9.43 -4.75 2.68
C ASN A 198 -10.30 -4.37 3.87
N LYS A 199 -10.38 -3.07 4.19
CA LYS A 199 -11.21 -2.59 5.29
C LYS A 199 -12.70 -2.67 4.97
N ILE A 200 -13.12 -2.40 3.74
CA ILE A 200 -14.51 -2.58 3.30
C ILE A 200 -14.89 -4.07 3.33
N MET A 201 -14.02 -4.95 2.86
CA MET A 201 -14.25 -6.40 2.91
C MET A 201 -14.37 -6.89 4.35
N GLU A 202 -13.47 -6.45 5.24
CA GLU A 202 -13.48 -6.74 6.66
C GLU A 202 -14.80 -6.30 7.32
N ILE A 203 -15.24 -5.05 7.09
CA ILE A 203 -16.47 -4.49 7.69
C ILE A 203 -17.72 -5.19 7.18
N ASN A 204 -17.73 -5.63 5.91
CA ASN A 204 -18.89 -6.25 5.27
C ASN A 204 -18.85 -7.78 5.29
N GLY A 205 -17.82 -8.40 5.87
CA GLY A 205 -17.65 -9.85 5.92
C GLY A 205 -17.58 -10.49 4.54
N LEU A 206 -16.97 -9.80 3.57
CA LEU A 206 -16.82 -10.31 2.21
C LEU A 206 -15.65 -11.29 2.15
N ALA A 207 -15.89 -12.50 1.63
CA ALA A 207 -14.85 -13.51 1.42
C ALA A 207 -13.96 -13.20 0.20
N ASP A 208 -14.49 -12.43 -0.75
CA ASP A 208 -13.83 -12.01 -1.98
C ASP A 208 -14.31 -10.62 -2.42
N SER A 209 -13.83 -10.15 -3.57
CA SER A 209 -14.15 -8.84 -4.12
C SER A 209 -15.41 -8.79 -4.98
N GLN A 210 -16.19 -9.89 -5.06
CA GLN A 210 -17.40 -9.93 -5.87
C GLN A 210 -18.49 -9.08 -5.25
N LEU A 211 -19.10 -8.22 -6.08
CA LEU A 211 -20.18 -7.35 -5.71
C LEU A 211 -21.43 -7.62 -6.54
N TYR A 212 -22.59 -7.49 -5.92
CA TYR A 212 -23.89 -7.61 -6.58
C TYR A 212 -24.55 -6.25 -6.68
N VAL A 213 -25.12 -5.93 -7.85
CA VAL A 213 -25.88 -4.69 -8.03
C VAL A 213 -27.03 -4.64 -7.02
N GLY A 214 -27.14 -3.54 -6.28
CA GLY A 214 -28.08 -3.36 -5.17
C GLY A 214 -27.55 -3.79 -3.80
N GLN A 215 -26.37 -4.42 -3.72
CA GLN A 215 -25.71 -4.73 -2.45
C GLN A 215 -25.33 -3.44 -1.73
N THR A 216 -25.54 -3.37 -0.41
CA THR A 216 -25.08 -2.23 0.38
C THR A 216 -23.78 -2.57 1.11
N LEU A 217 -22.76 -1.75 0.92
CA LEU A 217 -21.44 -1.87 1.54
C LEU A 217 -21.21 -0.76 2.55
N ARG A 218 -20.82 -1.17 3.74
CA ARG A 218 -20.45 -0.30 4.85
C ARG A 218 -19.00 0.15 4.68
N LEU A 219 -18.76 1.44 4.85
CA LEU A 219 -17.46 2.04 4.57
C LEU A 219 -16.68 2.30 5.86
N HIS A 220 -17.37 2.44 6.98
CA HIS A 220 -16.74 2.65 8.27
C HIS A 220 -17.19 1.55 9.24
N ASP A 221 -16.28 1.15 10.14
CA ASP A 221 -16.70 0.40 11.32
C ASP A 221 -17.85 1.18 11.96
N ARG A 222 -18.99 0.53 12.25
CA ARG A 222 -19.98 1.11 13.17
C ARG A 222 -19.15 1.44 14.40
N GLN A 223 -18.97 2.73 14.73
CA GLN A 223 -18.07 3.18 15.78
C GLN A 223 -18.15 2.21 16.95
N ALA A 224 -17.15 1.33 17.07
CA ALA A 224 -17.13 0.36 18.13
C ALA A 224 -16.95 1.18 19.39
N LYS A 225 -17.97 1.18 20.24
CA LYS A 225 -17.92 1.89 21.51
C LYS A 225 -16.68 1.35 22.23
N ARG A 226 -15.70 2.24 22.43
CA ARG A 226 -14.43 1.88 23.07
C ARG A 226 -14.70 1.84 24.56
N SER A 227 -14.83 0.63 25.09
CA SER A 227 -15.05 0.39 26.51
C SER A 227 -13.78 -0.23 27.09
N THR A 228 -13.31 0.26 28.23
CA THR A 228 -12.20 -0.38 28.95
C THR A 228 -12.77 -1.31 30.02
N TYR A 229 -12.43 -2.59 29.96
CA TYR A 229 -12.79 -3.57 30.98
C TYR A 229 -11.65 -3.71 31.99
N ILE A 230 -11.95 -3.59 33.28
CA ILE A 230 -10.97 -3.83 34.34
C ILE A 230 -11.12 -5.27 34.80
N VAL A 231 -10.08 -6.09 34.58
CA VAL A 231 -10.06 -7.52 34.94
C VAL A 231 -10.35 -7.70 36.43
N GLN A 232 -11.33 -8.54 36.77
CA GLN A 232 -11.67 -8.85 38.15
C GLN A 232 -10.94 -10.11 38.63
N LYS A 233 -10.90 -10.31 39.95
CA LYS A 233 -10.30 -11.52 40.53
C LYS A 233 -11.10 -12.75 40.11
N GLY A 234 -10.46 -13.66 39.38
CA GLY A 234 -11.06 -14.90 38.88
C GLY A 234 -11.55 -14.84 37.42
N ASP A 235 -11.44 -13.68 36.76
CA ASP A 235 -11.77 -13.55 35.35
C ASP A 235 -10.80 -14.32 34.46
N THR A 236 -11.32 -14.87 33.37
CA THR A 236 -10.56 -15.40 32.23
C THR A 236 -10.86 -14.60 30.97
N LEU A 237 -9.95 -14.58 30.00
CA LEU A 237 -10.22 -13.93 28.70
C LEU A 237 -11.46 -14.50 28.03
N TYR A 238 -11.72 -15.80 28.18
CA TYR A 238 -12.90 -16.46 27.63
C TYR A 238 -14.20 -15.89 28.21
N GLN A 239 -14.31 -15.81 29.54
CA GLN A 239 -15.50 -15.27 30.20
C GLN A 239 -15.71 -13.78 29.90
N ILE A 240 -14.62 -13.01 29.81
CA ILE A 240 -14.70 -11.60 29.42
C ILE A 240 -15.15 -11.49 27.95
N ALA A 241 -14.60 -12.31 27.06
CA ALA A 241 -14.97 -12.31 25.64
C ALA A 241 -16.46 -12.64 25.45
N GLU A 242 -16.96 -13.69 26.09
CA GLU A 242 -18.38 -14.06 26.08
C GLU A 242 -19.27 -12.94 26.64
N LYS A 243 -18.92 -12.40 27.81
CA LYS A 243 -19.64 -11.29 28.47
C LYS A 243 -19.69 -10.03 27.61
N MET A 244 -18.62 -9.74 26.87
CA MET A 244 -18.49 -8.56 26.04
C MET A 244 -18.93 -8.81 24.58
N GLY A 245 -19.40 -10.00 24.24
CA GLY A 245 -19.86 -10.35 22.89
C GLY A 245 -18.74 -10.31 21.83
N VAL A 246 -17.51 -10.63 22.20
CA VAL A 246 -16.32 -10.64 21.33
C VAL A 246 -15.57 -11.97 21.46
N THR A 247 -14.52 -12.20 20.68
CA THR A 247 -13.67 -13.40 20.81
C THR A 247 -12.42 -13.11 21.63
N VAL A 248 -11.86 -14.16 22.25
CA VAL A 248 -10.59 -14.08 22.99
C VAL A 248 -9.48 -13.50 22.12
N GLN A 249 -9.36 -14.00 20.88
CA GLN A 249 -8.39 -13.52 19.91
C GLN A 249 -8.48 -12.01 19.68
N ARG A 250 -9.69 -11.45 19.57
CA ARG A 250 -9.87 -10.01 19.38
C ARG A 250 -9.43 -9.20 20.60
N ILE A 251 -9.70 -9.69 21.81
CA ILE A 251 -9.20 -9.05 23.03
C ILE A 251 -7.67 -9.05 23.05
N GLN A 252 -7.05 -10.16 22.65
CA GLN A 252 -5.59 -10.28 22.58
C GLN A 252 -4.99 -9.31 21.56
N GLU A 253 -5.55 -9.24 20.36
CA GLU A 253 -5.12 -8.32 19.30
C GLU A 253 -5.21 -6.85 19.73
N TRP A 254 -6.31 -6.44 20.36
CA TRP A 254 -6.49 -5.05 20.81
C TRP A 254 -5.56 -4.63 21.94
N ASN A 255 -5.08 -5.60 22.71
CA ASN A 255 -4.25 -5.37 23.89
C ASN A 255 -2.80 -5.85 23.72
N GLY A 256 -2.44 -6.37 22.55
CA GLY A 256 -1.10 -6.90 22.27
C GLY A 256 -0.71 -8.11 23.13
N LEU A 257 -1.68 -8.92 23.57
CA LEU A 257 -1.42 -10.08 24.42
C LEU A 257 -0.92 -11.26 23.58
N LYS A 258 0.15 -11.92 24.03
CA LYS A 258 0.73 -13.10 23.35
C LYS A 258 0.18 -14.44 23.87
N GLY A 259 -0.74 -14.39 24.84
CA GLY A 259 -1.35 -15.55 25.48
C GLY A 259 -2.58 -15.14 26.27
N GLU A 260 -3.17 -16.07 27.02
CA GLU A 260 -4.45 -15.83 27.73
C GLU A 260 -4.30 -15.34 29.17
N GLN A 261 -3.06 -15.17 29.62
CA GLN A 261 -2.76 -14.72 30.97
C GLN A 261 -3.15 -13.25 31.16
N ILE A 262 -3.99 -13.01 32.16
CA ILE A 262 -4.46 -11.69 32.58
C ILE A 262 -4.43 -11.59 34.10
N TYR A 263 -4.28 -10.38 34.63
CA TYR A 263 -4.17 -10.14 36.07
C TYR A 263 -5.32 -9.28 36.57
N PRO A 264 -5.79 -9.48 37.83
CA PRO A 264 -6.76 -8.57 38.44
C PRO A 264 -6.29 -7.12 38.37
N GLN A 265 -7.23 -6.21 38.11
CA GLN A 265 -7.05 -4.78 37.85
C GLN A 265 -6.36 -4.41 36.53
N GLN A 266 -5.98 -5.38 35.70
CA GLN A 266 -5.44 -5.09 34.38
C GLN A 266 -6.52 -4.44 33.50
N PRO A 267 -6.27 -3.26 32.90
CA PRO A 267 -7.19 -2.67 31.96
C PRO A 267 -7.06 -3.35 30.59
N LEU A 268 -8.18 -3.78 30.03
CA LEU A 268 -8.28 -4.33 28.69
C LEU A 268 -9.13 -3.40 27.83
N LYS A 269 -8.58 -2.99 26.69
CA LYS A 269 -9.30 -2.29 25.62
C LYS A 269 -10.26 -3.28 24.98
N ILE A 270 -11.56 -3.01 25.10
CA ILE A 270 -12.63 -3.76 24.46
C ILE A 270 -13.30 -2.87 23.44
N ARG A 271 -13.47 -3.37 22.21
CA ARG A 271 -14.22 -2.69 21.16
C ARG A 271 -15.51 -3.46 20.95
N GLU A 272 -16.61 -2.94 21.48
CA GLU A 272 -17.91 -3.59 21.34
C GLU A 272 -18.33 -3.61 19.87
N THR A 273 -18.67 -4.78 19.34
CA THR A 273 -19.40 -4.89 18.08
C THR A 273 -20.89 -4.71 18.40
N PRO A 274 -21.59 -3.72 17.80
CA PRO A 274 -23.00 -3.54 18.10
C PRO A 274 -23.78 -4.78 17.67
N GLU A 275 -24.63 -5.25 18.58
CA GLU A 275 -25.44 -6.45 18.45
C GLU A 275 -26.08 -6.57 17.06
N ARG A 276 -26.11 -7.80 16.53
CA ARG A 276 -27.00 -8.13 15.41
C ARG A 276 -28.43 -7.94 15.92
N SER A 277 -29.07 -6.86 15.51
CA SER A 277 -30.52 -6.76 15.53
C SER A 277 -31.08 -7.95 14.76
N THR A 278 -31.76 -8.83 15.50
CA THR A 278 -32.53 -9.99 15.03
C THR A 278 -33.55 -9.62 13.97
#